data_AF-A0A0V0HL62-F1
#
_entry.id   AF-A0A0V0HL62-F1
#
_cell.length_a   1.000
_cell.length_b   1.000
_cell.length_c   1.000
_cell.angle_alpha   90.00
_cell.angle_beta   90.00
_cell.angle_gamma   90.00
#
_symmetry.space_group_name_H-M   'P 1'
#
loop_
_entity.id
_entity.type
_entity.pdbx_description
1 polymer ?
#
loop_
_entity_poly.entity_id
_entity_poly.type
_entity_poly.pdbx_seq_one_letter_code
_entity_poly.pdbx_strand_id
1 'polypeptide(L)'
;MPRLCYPYDSQLQDLPCPADQVSMANSSTVWQNYTCSISEAGMCTSIGRLTPDMYEQLVATVNISYALEHYAPPLLNLQNCNFVRDTFKNITANHCPPLEHHLRVVNAGLAVISVGVMLCLALWIVYANRPQREEVFAKLSSRIKSSCNGKNVSCSNSNIDLSSRGTTPKIGV
;
A
#
# COMPACT_ATOMS: atom_id res chain seq x y z
N MET A 1 12.48 51.13 3.89
CA MET A 1 11.65 49.93 3.73
C MET A 1 12.49 48.72 4.12
N PRO A 2 12.08 47.95 5.14
CA PRO A 2 12.78 46.75 5.58
C PRO A 2 12.57 45.59 4.61
N ARG A 3 13.55 44.69 4.54
CA ARG A 3 13.53 43.51 3.66
C ARG A 3 12.79 42.35 4.32
N LEU A 4 12.34 41.40 3.50
CA LEU A 4 11.83 40.12 4.02
C LEU A 4 12.95 39.35 4.72
N CYS A 5 12.60 38.81 5.88
CA CYS A 5 13.40 37.90 6.67
C CYS A 5 13.18 36.46 6.21
N TYR A 6 14.25 35.67 6.24
CA TYR A 6 14.14 34.23 6.05
C TYR A 6 13.78 33.56 7.38
N PRO A 7 12.70 32.75 7.45
CA PRO A 7 12.12 32.28 8.71
C PRO A 7 12.92 31.17 9.41
N TYR A 8 13.86 30.50 8.71
CA TYR A 8 14.57 29.34 9.22
C TYR A 8 16.09 29.55 9.27
N ASP A 9 16.78 28.86 10.18
CA ASP A 9 18.24 28.80 10.17
C ASP A 9 18.79 27.70 9.22
N SER A 10 20.11 27.51 9.20
CA SER A 10 20.75 26.46 8.39
C SER A 10 20.41 25.04 8.83
N GLN A 11 19.81 24.89 10.01
CA GLN A 11 19.31 23.63 10.58
C GLN A 11 17.78 23.51 10.47
N LEU A 12 17.12 24.40 9.71
CA LEU A 12 15.66 24.46 9.52
C LEU A 12 14.86 24.73 10.81
N GLN A 13 15.46 25.39 11.80
CA GLN A 13 14.77 25.81 13.02
C GLN A 13 14.21 27.22 12.87
N ASP A 14 13.06 27.47 13.49
CA ASP A 14 12.42 28.79 13.53
C ASP A 14 13.38 29.83 14.12
N LEU A 15 13.65 30.89 13.34
CA LEU A 15 14.57 31.95 13.73
C LEU A 15 13.82 33.29 13.84
N PRO A 16 13.95 34.02 14.97
CA PRO A 16 13.37 35.35 15.08
C PRO A 16 14.07 36.33 14.13
N CYS A 17 13.29 37.14 13.45
CA CYS A 17 13.80 38.10 12.49
C CYS A 17 14.58 39.25 13.15
N PRO A 18 15.73 39.66 12.57
CA PRO A 18 16.49 40.79 13.07
C PRO A 18 15.74 42.12 12.83
N ALA A 19 16.11 43.15 13.60
CA ALA A 19 15.37 44.42 13.66
C ALA A 19 15.29 45.20 12.33
N ASP A 20 16.16 44.90 11.36
CA ASP A 20 16.19 45.51 10.03
C ASP A 20 15.34 44.75 8.99
N GLN A 21 14.73 43.64 9.39
CA GLN A 21 13.95 42.75 8.53
C GLN A 21 12.55 42.52 9.09
N VAL A 22 11.64 42.07 8.21
CA VAL A 22 10.24 41.78 8.55
C VAL A 22 9.86 40.39 8.12
N SER A 23 9.08 39.69 8.95
CA SER A 23 8.48 38.41 8.58
C SER A 23 7.40 38.60 7.50
N MET A 24 7.11 37.55 6.74
CA MET A 24 6.04 37.56 5.73
C MET A 24 4.67 37.93 6.31
N ALA A 25 4.39 37.53 7.56
CA ALA A 25 3.12 37.82 8.23
C ALA A 25 2.89 39.32 8.50
N ASN A 26 3.96 40.06 8.81
CA ASN A 26 3.87 41.46 9.22
C ASN A 26 4.25 42.46 8.12
N SER A 27 4.84 41.98 7.02
CA SER A 27 5.42 42.82 5.98
C SER A 27 4.39 43.71 5.28
N SER A 28 3.16 43.24 5.08
CA SER A 28 2.08 44.04 4.47
C SER A 28 1.79 45.31 5.26
N THR A 29 1.61 45.19 6.58
CA THR A 29 1.37 46.32 7.47
C THR A 29 2.57 47.25 7.55
N VAL A 30 3.79 46.71 7.62
CA VAL A 30 5.00 47.54 7.70
C VAL A 30 5.25 48.30 6.40
N TRP A 31 5.07 47.67 5.25
CA TRP A 31 5.29 48.30 3.94
C TRP A 31 4.24 49.34 3.57
N GLN A 32 3.03 49.22 4.11
CA GLN A 32 1.98 50.22 3.92
C GLN A 32 2.42 51.63 4.38
N ASN A 33 3.23 51.73 5.43
CA ASN A 33 3.79 53.00 5.93
C ASN A 33 4.84 53.62 4.99
N TYR A 34 5.29 52.89 3.97
CA TYR A 34 6.24 53.38 2.96
C TYR A 34 5.56 53.68 1.62
N THR A 35 4.24 53.56 1.52
CA THR A 35 3.45 53.87 0.33
C THR A 35 3.30 55.38 0.16
N CYS A 36 3.57 55.88 -1.05
CA CYS A 36 3.47 57.28 -1.42
C CYS A 36 2.18 57.57 -2.20
N SER A 37 1.77 58.84 -2.26
CA SER A 37 0.84 59.33 -3.27
C SER A 37 1.55 59.48 -4.60
N ILE A 38 0.85 59.21 -5.70
CA ILE A 38 1.40 59.29 -7.06
C ILE A 38 0.98 60.59 -7.77
N SER A 39 1.85 61.10 -8.65
CA SER A 39 1.50 62.13 -9.65
C SER A 39 0.85 61.51 -10.89
N GLU A 40 0.33 62.35 -11.78
CA GLU A 40 -0.14 61.92 -13.11
C GLU A 40 0.96 61.23 -13.95
N ALA A 41 2.24 61.55 -13.67
CA ALA A 41 3.39 60.91 -14.30
C ALA A 41 3.77 59.55 -13.64
N GLY A 42 3.00 59.08 -12.66
CA GLY A 42 3.26 57.80 -11.97
C GLY A 42 4.40 57.82 -10.96
N MET A 43 4.91 59.01 -10.60
CA MET A 43 6.01 59.16 -9.63
C MET A 43 5.48 59.50 -8.23
N CYS A 44 6.20 59.06 -7.19
CA CYS A 44 5.89 59.42 -5.81
C CYS A 44 6.01 60.94 -5.57
N THR A 45 4.94 61.55 -5.08
CA THR A 45 4.88 62.99 -4.69
C THR A 45 5.00 63.19 -3.19
N SER A 46 4.55 62.24 -2.38
CA SER A 46 4.68 62.29 -0.92
C SER A 46 5.90 61.50 -0.41
N ILE A 47 6.15 61.62 0.90
CA ILE A 47 7.18 60.85 1.60
C ILE A 47 6.80 59.36 1.53
N GLY A 48 7.57 58.60 0.76
CA GLY A 48 7.37 57.18 0.53
C GLY A 48 8.25 56.68 -0.62
N ARG A 49 8.36 55.37 -0.77
CA ARG A 49 9.17 54.74 -1.83
C ARG A 49 8.38 53.75 -2.68
N LEU A 50 7.20 53.32 -2.22
CA LEU A 50 6.33 52.43 -2.99
C LEU A 50 5.18 53.22 -3.58
N THR A 51 4.93 53.06 -4.88
CA THR A 51 3.64 53.43 -5.45
C THR A 51 2.56 52.44 -5.01
N PRO A 52 1.28 52.80 -5.09
CA PRO A 52 0.18 51.88 -4.78
C PRO A 52 0.24 50.57 -5.58
N ASP A 53 0.58 50.64 -6.86
CA ASP A 53 0.71 49.47 -7.73
C ASP A 53 1.86 48.54 -7.29
N MET A 54 3.03 49.12 -6.97
CA MET A 54 4.15 48.34 -6.43
C MET A 54 3.79 47.68 -5.11
N TYR A 55 3.06 48.38 -4.23
CA TYR A 55 2.60 47.85 -2.96
C TYR A 55 1.67 46.64 -3.16
N GLU A 56 0.69 46.73 -4.07
CA GLU A 56 -0.21 45.61 -4.36
C GLU A 56 0.55 44.38 -4.88
N GLN A 57 1.49 44.58 -5.81
CA GLN A 57 2.32 43.48 -6.34
C GLN A 57 3.19 42.84 -5.24
N LEU A 58 3.76 43.65 -4.36
CA LEU A 58 4.56 43.17 -3.22
C LEU A 58 3.71 42.37 -2.23
N VAL A 59 2.53 42.87 -1.87
CA VAL A 59 1.62 42.17 -0.95
C VAL A 59 1.07 40.89 -1.57
N ALA A 60 0.71 40.90 -2.85
CA ALA A 60 0.25 39.69 -3.54
C ALA A 60 1.33 38.61 -3.53
N THR A 61 2.58 38.98 -3.82
CA THR A 61 3.72 38.06 -3.80
C THR A 61 3.96 37.50 -2.39
N VAL A 62 3.96 38.36 -1.36
CA VAL A 62 4.12 37.93 0.04
C VAL A 62 2.99 37.01 0.49
N ASN A 63 1.76 37.28 0.08
CA ASN A 63 0.62 36.46 0.50
C ASN A 63 0.70 35.05 -0.09
N ILE A 64 1.13 34.94 -1.34
CA ILE A 64 1.39 33.64 -1.99
C ILE A 64 2.55 32.92 -1.28
N SER A 65 3.64 33.62 -1.00
CA SER A 65 4.79 33.02 -0.34
C SER A 65 4.50 32.61 1.10
N TYR A 66 3.69 33.39 1.83
CA TYR A 66 3.21 33.07 3.17
C TYR A 66 2.33 31.82 3.15
N ALA A 67 1.40 31.74 2.20
CA ALA A 67 0.60 30.54 2.01
C ALA A 67 1.52 29.33 1.71
N LEU A 68 2.50 29.48 0.83
CA LEU A 68 3.43 28.40 0.54
C LEU A 68 4.27 28.03 1.76
N GLU A 69 4.78 28.96 2.54
CA GLU A 69 5.53 28.68 3.78
C GLU A 69 4.68 27.90 4.79
N HIS A 70 3.40 28.24 4.92
CA HIS A 70 2.49 27.60 5.87
C HIS A 70 1.97 26.24 5.38
N TYR A 71 1.74 26.10 4.07
CA TYR A 71 1.18 24.89 3.46
C TYR A 71 2.23 23.96 2.85
N ALA A 72 3.48 24.39 2.63
CA ALA A 72 4.54 23.53 2.11
C ALA A 72 4.94 22.41 3.07
N PRO A 73 5.07 22.58 4.40
CA PRO A 73 5.42 21.49 5.29
C PRO A 73 4.45 20.28 5.23
N PRO A 74 3.11 20.46 5.22
CA PRO A 74 2.20 19.34 4.98
C PRO A 74 2.29 18.79 3.55
N LEU A 75 2.56 19.61 2.53
CA LEU A 75 2.75 19.15 1.14
C LEU A 75 4.03 18.32 0.96
N LEU A 76 5.13 18.69 1.63
CA LEU A 76 6.39 17.92 1.69
C LEU A 76 6.19 16.59 2.43
N ASN A 77 5.31 16.55 3.42
CA ASN A 77 4.93 15.31 4.10
C ASN A 77 4.10 14.35 3.24
N LEU A 78 3.46 14.82 2.16
CA LEU A 78 2.83 13.95 1.16
C LEU A 78 3.88 13.19 0.33
N GLN A 79 5.03 13.83 0.04
CA GLN A 79 6.13 13.20 -0.71
C GLN A 79 6.74 12.02 0.06
N ASN A 80 6.80 12.11 1.39
CA ASN A 80 7.39 11.06 2.24
C ASN A 80 6.49 9.85 2.44
N CYS A 81 5.27 9.81 1.86
CA CYS A 81 4.24 8.74 1.94
C CYS A 81 3.84 8.27 3.36
N ASN A 82 4.57 8.64 4.41
CA ASN A 82 4.38 8.22 5.78
C ASN A 82 3.20 8.96 6.40
N PHE A 83 3.08 10.27 6.20
CA PHE A 83 1.96 11.04 6.74
C PHE A 83 0.62 10.60 6.12
N VAL A 84 0.58 10.37 4.80
CA VAL A 84 -0.61 9.82 4.12
C VAL A 84 -0.92 8.43 4.64
N ARG A 85 0.10 7.56 4.76
CA ARG A 85 -0.06 6.19 5.27
C ARG A 85 -0.55 6.15 6.71
N ASP A 86 -0.04 7.01 7.58
CA ASP A 86 -0.41 7.07 9.00
C ASP A 86 -1.79 7.68 9.18
N THR A 87 -2.12 8.71 8.40
CA THR A 87 -3.46 9.33 8.42
C THR A 87 -4.51 8.39 7.83
N PHE A 88 -4.22 7.73 6.70
CA PHE A 88 -5.10 6.69 6.17
C PHE A 88 -5.20 5.49 7.09
N LYS A 89 -4.11 5.06 7.76
CA LYS A 89 -4.19 4.00 8.78
C LYS A 89 -5.11 4.41 9.93
N ASN A 90 -4.95 5.63 10.44
CA ASN A 90 -5.72 6.12 11.57
C ASN A 90 -7.21 6.28 11.19
N ILE A 91 -7.52 6.81 10.01
CA ILE A 91 -8.90 6.91 9.49
C ILE A 91 -9.46 5.51 9.22
N THR A 92 -8.69 4.60 8.61
CA THR A 92 -9.13 3.23 8.33
C THR A 92 -9.43 2.49 9.64
N ALA A 93 -8.58 2.63 10.65
CA ALA A 93 -8.77 2.01 11.96
C ALA A 93 -9.97 2.57 12.72
N ASN A 94 -10.19 3.89 12.67
CA ASN A 94 -11.23 4.54 13.48
C ASN A 94 -12.58 4.68 12.76
N HIS A 95 -12.63 4.64 11.43
CA HIS A 95 -13.85 4.91 10.65
C HIS A 95 -14.23 3.79 9.68
N CYS A 96 -13.37 2.79 9.46
CA CYS A 96 -13.67 1.63 8.62
C CYS A 96 -13.43 0.27 9.32
N PRO A 97 -14.01 0.00 10.50
CA PRO A 97 -14.00 -1.36 11.06
C PRO A 97 -14.69 -2.44 10.20
N PRO A 98 -15.72 -2.18 9.35
CA PRO A 98 -16.39 -3.27 8.63
C PRO A 98 -15.58 -3.83 7.45
N LEU A 99 -14.58 -3.11 6.91
CA LEU A 99 -13.88 -3.56 5.71
C LEU A 99 -13.02 -4.81 5.96
N GLU A 100 -12.39 -4.89 7.13
CA GLU A 100 -11.59 -6.05 7.52
C GLU A 100 -12.46 -7.28 7.82
N HIS A 101 -13.62 -7.06 8.44
CA HIS A 101 -14.55 -8.15 8.77
C HIS A 101 -15.19 -8.73 7.51
N HIS A 102 -15.66 -7.90 6.58
CA HIS A 102 -16.24 -8.37 5.32
C HIS A 102 -15.22 -9.11 4.46
N LEU A 103 -13.98 -8.63 4.36
CA LEU A 103 -12.93 -9.33 3.61
C LEU A 103 -12.58 -10.68 4.25
N ARG A 104 -12.56 -10.76 5.59
CA ARG A 104 -12.33 -12.02 6.31
C ARG A 104 -13.45 -13.04 6.07
N VAL A 105 -14.71 -12.60 6.08
CA VAL A 105 -15.87 -13.45 5.80
C VAL A 105 -15.89 -13.92 4.34
N VAL A 106 -15.60 -13.03 3.39
CA VAL A 106 -15.50 -13.38 1.97
C VAL A 106 -14.37 -14.37 1.71
N ASN A 107 -13.19 -14.14 2.31
CA ASN A 107 -12.05 -15.06 2.18
C ASN A 107 -12.34 -16.43 2.80
N ALA A 108 -13.01 -16.47 3.96
CA ALA A 108 -13.46 -17.72 4.57
C ALA A 108 -14.48 -18.45 3.68
N GLY A 109 -15.44 -17.72 3.09
CA GLY A 109 -16.40 -18.28 2.14
C GLY A 109 -15.72 -18.87 0.90
N LEU A 110 -14.77 -18.15 0.31
CA LEU A 110 -13.99 -18.63 -0.83
C LEU A 110 -13.19 -19.89 -0.49
N ALA A 111 -12.61 -19.97 0.70
CA ALA A 111 -11.89 -21.16 1.16
C ALA A 111 -12.82 -22.37 1.30
N VAL A 112 -14.01 -22.20 1.88
CA VAL A 112 -15.01 -23.28 2.02
C VAL A 112 -15.48 -23.77 0.65
N ILE A 113 -15.75 -22.86 -0.29
CA ILE A 113 -16.15 -23.22 -1.66
C ILE A 113 -15.02 -24.02 -2.35
N SER A 114 -13.77 -23.57 -2.22
CA SER A 114 -12.61 -24.26 -2.80
C SER A 114 -12.47 -25.70 -2.27
N VAL A 115 -12.57 -25.88 -0.95
CA VAL A 115 -12.51 -27.20 -0.31
C VAL A 115 -13.70 -28.07 -0.75
N GLY A 116 -14.91 -27.50 -0.80
CA GLY A 116 -16.12 -28.21 -1.25
C GLY A 116 -15.99 -28.72 -2.69
N VAL A 117 -15.48 -27.90 -3.60
CA VAL A 117 -15.24 -28.30 -5.00
C VAL A 117 -14.21 -29.42 -5.09
N MET A 118 -13.09 -29.32 -4.36
CA MET A 118 -12.07 -30.38 -4.32
C MET A 118 -12.63 -31.71 -3.81
N LEU A 119 -13.43 -31.69 -2.74
CA LEU A 119 -14.09 -32.88 -2.21
C LEU A 119 -15.12 -33.46 -3.18
N CYS A 120 -15.94 -32.62 -3.82
CA CYS A 120 -16.89 -33.04 -4.84
C CYS A 120 -16.19 -33.72 -6.02
N LEU A 121 -15.07 -33.17 -6.50
CA LEU A 121 -14.27 -33.77 -7.57
C LEU A 121 -13.67 -35.12 -7.15
N ALA A 122 -13.14 -35.23 -5.92
CA ALA A 122 -12.61 -36.49 -5.41
C ALA A 122 -13.69 -37.58 -5.32
N LEU A 123 -14.87 -37.24 -4.79
CA LEU A 123 -16.00 -38.17 -4.72
C LEU A 123 -16.52 -38.54 -6.11
N TRP A 124 -16.58 -37.59 -7.03
CA TRP A 124 -16.98 -37.86 -8.41
C TRP A 124 -16.00 -38.78 -9.11
N ILE A 125 -14.69 -38.60 -8.92
CA ILE A 125 -13.68 -39.52 -9.40
C ILE A 125 -13.92 -40.90 -8.78
N VAL A 126 -14.09 -41.04 -7.47
CA VAL A 126 -14.31 -42.37 -6.84
C VAL A 126 -15.62 -43.03 -7.29
N TYR A 127 -16.69 -42.25 -7.52
CA TYR A 127 -18.02 -42.76 -7.88
C TYR A 127 -18.16 -43.05 -9.38
N ALA A 128 -17.74 -42.13 -10.25
CA ALA A 128 -17.77 -42.31 -11.70
C ALA A 128 -16.65 -43.24 -12.18
N ASN A 129 -15.50 -43.24 -11.48
CA ASN A 129 -14.45 -44.25 -11.62
C ASN A 129 -14.67 -45.43 -10.66
N ARG A 130 -15.88 -45.62 -10.08
CA ARG A 130 -16.21 -46.92 -9.49
C ARG A 130 -16.06 -47.92 -10.62
N PRO A 131 -15.15 -48.87 -10.46
CA PRO A 131 -14.73 -49.62 -11.60
C PRO A 131 -15.88 -50.53 -12.01
N GLN A 132 -16.21 -50.55 -13.30
CA GLN A 132 -16.73 -51.77 -13.96
C GLN A 132 -15.67 -52.91 -13.88
N ARG A 133 -15.01 -53.11 -12.73
CA ARG A 133 -14.05 -54.19 -12.47
C ARG A 133 -14.71 -55.45 -11.93
N GLU A 134 -16.04 -55.56 -11.91
CA GLU A 134 -16.66 -56.88 -11.81
C GLU A 134 -16.31 -57.74 -13.04
N GLU A 135 -16.05 -57.13 -14.20
CA GLU A 135 -15.65 -57.83 -15.43
C GLU A 135 -14.16 -58.24 -15.44
N VAL A 136 -13.27 -57.47 -14.78
CA VAL A 136 -11.82 -57.66 -14.87
C VAL A 136 -11.28 -58.56 -13.75
N PHE A 137 -11.86 -58.50 -12.55
CA PHE A 137 -11.48 -59.42 -11.46
C PHE A 137 -12.04 -60.84 -11.68
N ALA A 138 -13.23 -60.99 -12.26
CA ALA A 138 -13.77 -62.30 -12.65
C ALA A 138 -12.97 -62.95 -13.80
N LYS A 139 -12.37 -62.14 -14.70
CA LYS A 139 -11.45 -62.64 -15.75
C LYS A 139 -10.08 -63.07 -15.20
N LEU A 140 -9.58 -62.41 -14.15
CA LEU A 140 -8.31 -62.81 -13.54
C LEU A 140 -8.47 -64.11 -12.72
N SER A 141 -9.58 -64.27 -12.00
CA SER A 141 -9.86 -65.48 -11.23
C SER A 141 -10.10 -66.70 -12.12
N SER A 142 -10.73 -66.54 -13.29
CA SER A 142 -10.90 -67.64 -14.26
C SER A 142 -9.60 -68.03 -14.96
N ARG A 143 -8.71 -67.08 -15.29
CA ARG A 143 -7.36 -67.39 -15.82
C ARG A 143 -6.47 -68.11 -14.82
N ILE A 144 -6.53 -67.75 -13.55
CA ILE A 144 -5.75 -68.43 -12.49
C ILE A 144 -6.31 -69.85 -12.27
N LYS A 145 -7.63 -70.03 -12.31
CA LYS A 145 -8.27 -71.36 -12.17
C LYS A 145 -7.99 -72.30 -13.36
N SER A 146 -7.86 -71.78 -14.58
CA SER A 146 -7.51 -72.61 -15.75
C SER A 146 -6.03 -73.01 -15.80
N SER A 147 -5.16 -72.28 -15.10
CA SER A 147 -3.72 -72.54 -15.11
C SER A 147 -3.28 -73.67 -14.16
N CYS A 148 -4.19 -74.19 -13.32
CA CYS A 148 -3.87 -75.23 -12.34
C CYS A 148 -4.43 -76.63 -12.68
N ASN A 149 -4.91 -76.86 -13.91
CA ASN A 149 -5.45 -78.18 -14.30
C ASN A 149 -4.48 -78.98 -15.18
N GLY A 150 -3.24 -79.18 -14.71
CA GLY A 150 -2.27 -79.97 -15.47
C GLY A 150 -0.94 -80.19 -14.77
N LYS A 151 -0.87 -81.29 -14.01
CA LYS A 151 0.32 -82.06 -13.62
C LYS A 151 1.34 -81.38 -12.67
N ASN A 152 1.65 -82.14 -11.61
CA ASN A 152 2.78 -82.07 -10.68
C ASN A 152 3.90 -81.09 -11.11
N VAL A 153 4.19 -80.08 -10.27
CA VAL A 153 5.53 -79.56 -9.94
C VAL A 153 5.40 -78.41 -8.95
N SER A 154 6.29 -78.42 -7.95
CA SER A 154 6.48 -77.39 -6.91
C SER A 154 6.79 -76.01 -7.52
N CYS A 155 6.06 -74.97 -7.13
CA CYS A 155 6.46 -73.58 -7.37
C CYS A 155 6.87 -72.95 -6.05
N SER A 156 8.19 -72.77 -5.91
CA SER A 156 8.82 -72.10 -4.76
C SER A 156 8.54 -70.60 -4.75
N ASN A 157 8.55 -70.03 -3.55
CA ASN A 157 8.44 -68.60 -3.24
C ASN A 157 9.45 -67.74 -4.01
N SER A 158 9.00 -66.57 -4.46
CA SER A 158 9.86 -65.40 -4.61
C SER A 158 9.16 -64.19 -3.98
N ASN A 159 9.75 -63.69 -2.89
CA ASN A 159 9.40 -62.39 -2.31
C ASN A 159 9.82 -61.29 -3.29
N ILE A 160 8.94 -60.31 -3.52
CA ILE A 160 9.29 -59.07 -4.21
C ILE A 160 9.03 -57.92 -3.24
N ASP A 161 10.14 -57.39 -2.69
CA ASP A 161 10.23 -56.12 -1.98
C ASP A 161 9.88 -54.96 -2.92
N LEU A 162 9.08 -54.01 -2.43
CA LEU A 162 8.94 -52.69 -3.05
C LEU A 162 9.18 -51.61 -1.99
N SER A 163 10.43 -51.14 -1.96
CA SER A 163 10.92 -50.05 -1.11
C SER A 163 10.24 -48.72 -1.41
N SER A 164 9.65 -48.13 -0.39
CA SER A 164 9.11 -46.76 -0.35
C SER A 164 10.25 -45.73 -0.30
N ARG A 165 10.20 -44.67 -1.12
CA ARG A 165 11.11 -43.52 -1.07
C ARG A 165 10.34 -42.29 -0.60
N GLY A 166 10.45 -41.98 0.70
CA GLY A 166 10.03 -40.72 1.29
C GLY A 166 11.24 -39.83 1.59
N THR A 167 11.16 -38.54 1.27
CA THR A 167 12.14 -37.54 1.70
C THR A 167 11.47 -36.22 2.07
N THR A 168 11.41 -35.95 3.38
CA THR A 168 11.44 -34.66 4.10
C THR A 168 11.86 -34.98 5.55
N PRO A 169 12.26 -34.03 6.44
CA PRO A 169 12.91 -32.72 6.31
C PRO A 169 14.21 -32.62 7.18
N LYS A 170 14.97 -31.50 7.15
CA LYS A 170 15.97 -31.19 8.19
C LYS A 170 15.82 -29.75 8.71
N ILE A 171 15.74 -29.63 10.02
CA ILE A 171 15.82 -28.42 10.86
C ILE A 171 17.11 -28.52 11.70
N GLY A 172 17.81 -27.38 11.83
CA GLY A 172 18.55 -26.97 13.04
C GLY A 172 20.05 -27.21 13.07
N VAL A 173 20.87 -26.15 12.94
CA VAL A 173 21.54 -25.40 14.04
C VAL A 173 21.62 -23.93 13.62
#